data_AF-A0A924AW76-F1
#
_entry.id   AF-A0A924AW76-F1
#
_cell.length_a   1.000
_cell.length_b   1.000
_cell.length_c   1.000
_cell.angle_alpha   90.00
_cell.angle_beta   90.00
_cell.angle_gamma   90.00
#
_symmetry.space_group_name_H-M   'P 1'
#
loop_
_entity.id
_entity.type
_entity.pdbx_description
1 polymer ?
#
loop_
_entity_poly.entity_id
_entity_poly.type
_entity_poly.pdbx_seq_one_letter_code
_entity_poly.pdbx_strand_id
1 'polypeptide(L)'
;VPQPPLHHPEIDTGAHMMLVIDYAAGRGFELAVRFAALMHDLGKGATPPQHWPSHHGHEGMGLQLIEALCKRLKVPNECRELALMTAREHGNVARAESLRANTIVTLFERCDALRKPQRFAQMLLACECDFRGRGGDGDGNCGDFRTRPYPQGPHLLAALGAARAINAGAVAQRYAGQPERIRAAVHAARVGAVKKARQ
;
A
#
# COMPACT_ATOMS: atom_id res chain seq x y z
N VAL A 1 13.54 -16.61 -5.46
CA VAL A 1 12.55 -17.04 -4.44
C VAL A 1 11.23 -17.23 -5.17
N PRO A 2 10.66 -18.45 -5.21
CA PRO A 2 9.49 -18.75 -6.02
C PRO A 2 8.21 -18.06 -5.50
N GLN A 3 7.42 -17.52 -6.41
CA GLN A 3 6.15 -16.80 -6.21
C GLN A 3 4.99 -17.60 -6.83
N PRO A 4 3.73 -17.35 -6.43
CA PRO A 4 2.58 -18.07 -6.96
C PRO A 4 2.32 -17.69 -8.43
N PRO A 5 2.37 -18.63 -9.40
CA PRO A 5 2.27 -18.32 -10.83
C PRO A 5 0.99 -17.56 -11.22
N LEU A 6 -0.13 -17.83 -10.54
CA LEU A 6 -1.42 -17.17 -10.80
C LEU A 6 -1.36 -15.64 -10.66
N HIS A 7 -0.53 -15.16 -9.74
CA HIS A 7 -0.39 -13.73 -9.47
C HIS A 7 0.92 -13.18 -10.03
N HIS A 8 1.95 -14.01 -10.10
CA HIS A 8 3.31 -13.68 -10.51
C HIS A 8 3.74 -14.62 -11.65
N PRO A 9 3.37 -14.30 -12.91
CA PRO A 9 3.71 -15.13 -14.07
C PRO A 9 5.21 -15.35 -14.26
N GLU A 10 6.03 -14.42 -13.77
CA GLU A 10 7.48 -14.51 -13.73
C GLU A 10 8.01 -15.57 -12.77
N ILE A 11 7.18 -16.02 -11.81
CA ILE A 11 7.47 -17.02 -10.76
C ILE A 11 8.63 -16.65 -9.83
N ASP A 12 9.53 -15.74 -10.17
CA ASP A 12 10.67 -15.38 -9.33
C ASP A 12 10.55 -13.97 -8.75
N THR A 13 10.71 -13.85 -7.42
CA THR A 13 10.69 -12.54 -6.74
C THR A 13 11.74 -11.56 -7.29
N GLY A 14 12.93 -12.03 -7.69
CA GLY A 14 13.97 -11.17 -8.24
C GLY A 14 13.57 -10.60 -9.60
N ALA A 15 13.06 -11.46 -10.50
CA ALA A 15 12.49 -11.03 -11.78
C ALA A 15 11.34 -10.02 -11.58
N HIS A 16 10.43 -10.29 -10.63
CA HIS A 16 9.35 -9.36 -10.24
C HIS A 16 9.91 -7.98 -9.86
N MET A 17 10.89 -7.92 -8.96
CA MET A 17 11.47 -6.64 -8.52
C MET A 17 12.09 -5.84 -9.68
N MET A 18 12.71 -6.51 -10.65
CA MET A 18 13.29 -5.83 -11.81
C MET A 18 12.21 -5.18 -12.68
N LEU A 19 11.09 -5.88 -12.93
CA LEU A 19 9.95 -5.35 -13.68
C LEU A 19 9.27 -4.18 -12.94
N VAL A 20 9.11 -4.29 -11.63
CA VAL A 20 8.54 -3.24 -10.77
C VAL A 20 9.37 -1.95 -10.84
N ILE A 21 10.70 -2.07 -10.76
CA ILE A 21 11.60 -0.91 -10.79
C ILE A 21 11.75 -0.32 -12.18
N ASP A 22 11.79 -1.16 -13.22
CA ASP A 22 11.76 -0.69 -14.60
C ASP A 22 10.50 0.14 -14.88
N TYR A 23 9.33 -0.34 -14.45
CA TYR A 23 8.10 0.42 -14.56
C TYR A 23 8.17 1.75 -13.80
N ALA A 24 8.59 1.74 -12.54
CA ALA A 24 8.71 2.95 -11.72
C ALA A 24 9.67 3.98 -12.34
N ALA A 25 10.77 3.52 -12.95
CA ALA A 25 11.74 4.35 -13.63
C ALA A 25 11.20 4.95 -14.94
N GLY A 26 10.54 4.12 -15.77
CA GLY A 26 9.91 4.56 -17.02
C GLY A 26 8.77 5.56 -16.83
N ARG A 27 8.11 5.56 -15.66
CA ARG A 27 7.12 6.58 -15.28
C ARG A 27 7.73 7.87 -14.74
N GLY A 28 9.05 7.91 -14.51
CA GLY A 28 9.71 9.09 -13.97
C GLY A 28 9.38 9.37 -12.51
N PHE A 29 8.94 8.38 -11.74
CA PHE A 29 8.54 8.62 -10.35
C PHE A 29 9.71 9.08 -9.46
N GLU A 30 9.38 9.81 -8.38
CA GLU A 30 10.34 10.30 -7.41
C GLU A 30 11.12 9.18 -6.71
N LEU A 31 12.32 9.50 -6.20
CA LEU A 31 13.21 8.54 -5.55
C LEU A 31 12.50 7.75 -4.43
N ALA A 32 11.69 8.42 -3.61
CA ALA A 32 10.97 7.78 -2.51
C ALA A 32 10.00 6.69 -3.02
N VAL A 33 9.29 6.93 -4.13
CA VAL A 33 8.36 5.97 -4.72
C VAL A 33 9.12 4.78 -5.29
N ARG A 34 10.21 5.02 -6.02
CA ARG A 34 11.06 3.93 -6.56
C ARG A 34 11.65 3.07 -5.45
N PHE A 35 12.16 3.70 -4.40
CA PHE A 35 12.70 2.98 -3.26
C PHE A 35 11.63 2.17 -2.53
N ALA A 36 10.44 2.74 -2.32
CA ALA A 36 9.33 2.02 -1.71
C ALA A 36 8.86 0.82 -2.56
N ALA A 37 8.80 0.98 -3.88
CA ALA A 37 8.50 -0.10 -4.82
C ALA A 37 9.58 -1.21 -4.77
N LEU A 38 10.87 -0.87 -4.68
CA LEU A 38 11.95 -1.85 -4.54
C LEU A 38 11.83 -2.68 -3.25
N MET A 39 11.35 -2.06 -2.18
CA MET A 39 11.35 -2.64 -0.84
C MET A 39 10.08 -3.42 -0.49
N HIS A 40 8.99 -3.28 -1.24
CA HIS A 40 7.65 -3.75 -0.82
C HIS A 40 7.63 -5.25 -0.44
N ASP A 41 8.38 -6.06 -1.17
CA ASP A 41 8.41 -7.52 -1.06
C ASP A 41 9.70 -8.06 -0.40
N LEU A 42 10.53 -7.20 0.20
CA LEU A 42 11.83 -7.60 0.78
C LEU A 42 11.69 -8.75 1.81
N GLY A 43 10.56 -8.80 2.53
CA GLY A 43 10.25 -9.86 3.49
C GLY A 43 10.12 -11.27 2.88
N LYS A 44 9.86 -11.40 1.57
CA LYS A 44 9.78 -12.72 0.91
C LYS A 44 11.11 -13.46 0.97
N GLY A 45 12.23 -12.72 0.91
CA GLY A 45 13.58 -13.27 1.07
C GLY A 45 13.86 -13.89 2.43
N ALA A 46 13.08 -13.56 3.47
CA ALA A 46 13.17 -14.16 4.80
C ALA A 46 12.11 -15.25 5.06
N THR A 47 11.24 -15.54 4.08
CA THR A 47 10.25 -16.61 4.23
C THR A 47 10.96 -17.98 4.18
N PRO A 48 10.76 -18.88 5.17
CA PRO A 48 11.28 -20.24 5.12
C PRO A 48 10.78 -21.02 3.89
N PRO A 49 11.60 -21.87 3.25
CA PRO A 49 11.22 -22.59 2.03
C PRO A 49 9.93 -23.42 2.12
N GLN A 50 9.61 -23.98 3.30
CA GLN A 50 8.37 -24.72 3.53
C GLN A 50 7.09 -23.89 3.43
N HIS A 51 7.21 -22.55 3.40
CA HIS A 51 6.09 -21.62 3.25
C HIS A 51 6.05 -20.95 1.87
N TRP A 52 6.93 -21.37 0.95
CA TRP A 52 6.87 -20.97 -0.45
C TRP A 52 5.75 -21.75 -1.17
N PRO A 53 5.12 -21.14 -2.19
CA PRO A 53 5.31 -19.77 -2.67
C PRO A 53 4.36 -18.75 -2.00
N SER A 54 3.61 -19.12 -0.97
CA SER A 54 2.54 -18.27 -0.43
C SER A 54 3.03 -17.07 0.37
N HIS A 55 4.21 -17.14 0.98
CA HIS A 55 4.84 -16.01 1.69
C HIS A 55 3.96 -15.36 2.77
N HIS A 56 3.18 -16.15 3.50
CA HIS A 56 2.31 -15.62 4.55
C HIS A 56 3.12 -14.81 5.59
N GLY A 57 2.69 -13.58 5.84
CA GLY A 57 3.30 -12.69 6.85
C GLY A 57 4.59 -11.99 6.40
N HIS A 58 4.97 -12.05 5.12
CA HIS A 58 6.15 -11.37 4.61
C HIS A 58 6.10 -9.84 4.80
N GLU A 59 4.90 -9.25 4.84
CA GLU A 59 4.70 -7.82 5.08
C GLU A 59 5.29 -7.40 6.44
N GLY A 60 5.11 -8.25 7.46
CA GLY A 60 5.67 -8.03 8.80
C GLY A 60 7.17 -8.32 8.87
N MET A 61 7.61 -9.44 8.26
CA MET A 61 9.03 -9.83 8.22
C MET A 61 9.89 -8.78 7.51
N GLY A 62 9.35 -8.12 6.49
CA GLY A 62 10.04 -7.09 5.72
C GLY A 62 10.40 -5.84 6.53
N LEU A 63 9.63 -5.50 7.58
CA LEU A 63 9.83 -4.23 8.29
C LEU A 63 11.21 -4.11 8.94
N GLN A 64 11.63 -5.15 9.68
CA GLN A 64 12.94 -5.16 10.34
C GLN A 64 14.09 -5.16 9.32
N LEU A 65 13.92 -5.83 8.18
CA LEU A 65 14.91 -5.87 7.10
C LEU A 65 15.06 -4.49 6.45
N ILE A 66 13.94 -3.82 6.16
CA ILE A 66 13.93 -2.46 5.59
C ILE A 66 14.59 -1.48 6.56
N GLU A 67 14.28 -1.54 7.87
CA GLU A 67 14.91 -0.68 8.87
C GLU A 67 16.42 -0.90 8.94
N ALA A 68 16.87 -2.16 9.02
CA ALA A 68 18.29 -2.50 9.06
C ALA A 68 19.03 -2.03 7.80
N LEU A 69 18.45 -2.24 6.63
CA LEU A 69 18.98 -1.78 5.35
C LEU A 69 19.07 -0.24 5.30
N CYS A 70 17.99 0.45 5.68
CA CYS A 70 17.96 1.92 5.68
C CYS A 70 18.98 2.52 6.65
N LYS A 71 19.16 1.91 7.82
CA LYS A 71 20.18 2.31 8.80
C LYS A 71 21.59 2.12 8.23
N ARG A 72 21.86 0.97 7.62
CA ARG A 72 23.18 0.63 7.06
C ARG A 72 23.56 1.54 5.89
N LEU A 73 22.61 1.80 4.99
CA LEU A 73 22.84 2.60 3.78
C LEU A 73 22.57 4.10 3.97
N LYS A 74 22.19 4.53 5.18
CA LYS A 74 21.83 5.93 5.50
C LYS A 74 20.77 6.49 4.53
N VAL A 75 19.74 5.70 4.24
CA VAL A 75 18.64 6.06 3.34
C VAL A 75 17.88 7.27 3.89
N PRO A 76 17.50 8.27 3.06
CA PRO A 76 16.71 9.41 3.50
C PRO A 76 15.42 8.98 4.21
N ASN A 77 15.04 9.72 5.26
CA ASN A 77 13.89 9.38 6.10
C ASN A 77 12.59 9.23 5.30
N GLU A 78 12.36 10.09 4.30
CA GLU A 78 11.16 10.02 3.46
C GLU A 78 11.07 8.71 2.66
N CYS A 79 12.19 8.22 2.12
CA CYS A 79 12.27 6.95 1.42
C CYS A 79 12.01 5.78 2.39
N ARG A 80 12.64 5.81 3.57
CA ARG A 80 12.45 4.78 4.61
C ARG A 80 11.00 4.70 5.07
N GLU A 81 10.40 5.84 5.42
CA GLU A 81 9.02 5.90 5.91
C GLU A 81 8.03 5.41 4.85
N LEU A 82 8.22 5.81 3.59
CA LEU A 82 7.36 5.36 2.51
C LEU A 82 7.52 3.86 2.22
N ALA A 83 8.75 3.33 2.28
CA ALA A 83 9.02 1.91 2.11
C ALA A 83 8.38 1.05 3.20
N LEU A 84 8.53 1.43 4.48
CA LEU A 84 7.90 0.73 5.60
C LEU A 84 6.38 0.75 5.53
N MET A 85 5.81 1.89 5.13
CA MET A 85 4.38 2.03 4.93
C MET A 85 3.88 1.17 3.76
N THR A 86 4.60 1.15 2.65
CA THR A 86 4.27 0.34 1.45
C THR A 86 4.37 -1.15 1.74
N ALA A 87 5.48 -1.62 2.32
CA ALA A 87 5.67 -3.02 2.67
C ALA A 87 4.56 -3.55 3.59
N ARG A 88 4.15 -2.76 4.59
CA ARG A 88 3.08 -3.13 5.52
C ARG A 88 1.69 -3.19 4.86
N GLU A 89 1.41 -2.35 3.88
CA GLU A 89 0.02 -2.10 3.44
C GLU A 89 -0.26 -2.47 1.98
N HIS A 90 0.74 -2.82 1.17
CA HIS A 90 0.55 -3.11 -0.26
C HIS A 90 -0.48 -4.23 -0.50
N GLY A 91 -0.51 -5.28 0.33
CA GLY A 91 -1.54 -6.32 0.27
C GLY A 91 -2.96 -5.86 0.65
N ASN A 92 -3.10 -4.80 1.45
CA ASN A 92 -4.38 -4.15 1.71
C ASN A 92 -4.80 -3.26 0.53
N VAL A 93 -3.85 -2.57 -0.09
CA VAL A 93 -4.10 -1.78 -1.31
C VAL A 93 -4.52 -2.67 -2.46
N ALA A 94 -3.84 -3.80 -2.69
CA ALA A 94 -4.17 -4.75 -3.75
C ALA A 94 -5.63 -5.24 -3.67
N ARG A 95 -6.18 -5.35 -2.45
CA ARG A 95 -7.56 -5.80 -2.18
C ARG A 95 -8.53 -4.64 -1.88
N ALA A 96 -8.16 -3.39 -2.19
CA ALA A 96 -8.89 -2.21 -1.74
C ALA A 96 -10.40 -2.25 -2.02
N GLU A 97 -10.81 -2.72 -3.19
CA GLU A 97 -12.22 -2.77 -3.62
C GLU A 97 -13.08 -3.68 -2.74
N SER A 98 -12.50 -4.74 -2.18
CA SER A 98 -13.21 -5.69 -1.30
C SER A 98 -13.19 -5.26 0.17
N LEU A 99 -12.45 -4.21 0.53
CA LEU A 99 -12.37 -3.75 1.92
C LEU A 99 -13.68 -3.08 2.36
N ARG A 100 -14.06 -3.32 3.62
CA ARG A 100 -15.15 -2.59 4.27
C ARG A 100 -14.73 -1.14 4.54
N ALA A 101 -15.70 -0.20 4.54
CA ALA A 101 -15.43 1.22 4.81
C ALA A 101 -14.65 1.45 6.12
N ASN A 102 -14.97 0.69 7.18
CA ASN A 102 -14.22 0.73 8.44
C ASN A 102 -12.74 0.40 8.25
N THR A 103 -12.45 -0.68 7.53
CA THR A 103 -11.08 -1.13 7.24
C THR A 103 -10.30 -0.10 6.41
N ILE A 104 -10.96 0.55 5.44
CA ILE A 104 -10.37 1.64 4.64
C ILE A 104 -10.01 2.84 5.54
N VAL A 105 -10.90 3.25 6.45
CA VAL A 105 -10.60 4.36 7.37
C VAL A 105 -9.46 3.98 8.33
N THR A 106 -9.43 2.76 8.85
CA THR A 106 -8.31 2.29 9.66
C THR A 106 -7.00 2.26 8.88
N LEU A 107 -7.02 1.89 7.58
CA LEU A 107 -5.85 2.00 6.70
C LEU A 107 -5.36 3.45 6.61
N PHE A 108 -6.26 4.41 6.38
CA PHE A 108 -5.90 5.84 6.34
C PHE A 108 -5.27 6.33 7.65
N GLU A 109 -5.78 5.87 8.79
CA GLU A 109 -5.24 6.22 10.11
C GLU A 109 -3.83 5.63 10.32
N ARG A 110 -3.62 4.34 10.01
CA ARG A 110 -2.28 3.70 10.11
C ARG A 110 -1.26 4.32 9.17
N CYS A 111 -1.72 4.84 8.02
CA CYS A 111 -0.89 5.52 7.04
C CYS A 111 -0.67 7.01 7.32
N ASP A 112 -1.40 7.57 8.30
CA ASP A 112 -1.49 9.02 8.53
C ASP A 112 -1.97 9.81 7.29
N ALA A 113 -2.76 9.17 6.43
CA ALA A 113 -3.21 9.69 5.13
C ALA A 113 -4.11 10.93 5.28
N LEU A 114 -4.81 11.05 6.42
CA LEU A 114 -5.70 12.17 6.70
C LEU A 114 -4.92 13.49 6.89
N ARG A 115 -3.70 13.42 7.44
CA ARG A 115 -2.80 14.58 7.61
C ARG A 115 -1.78 14.71 6.49
N LYS A 116 -1.28 13.59 5.95
CA LYS A 116 -0.26 13.51 4.90
C LYS A 116 -0.79 12.81 3.63
N PRO A 117 -1.81 13.38 2.95
CA PRO A 117 -2.45 12.73 1.81
C PRO A 117 -1.51 12.54 0.62
N GLN A 118 -0.53 13.43 0.42
CA GLN A 118 0.47 13.31 -0.65
C GLN A 118 1.35 12.06 -0.45
N ARG A 119 1.78 11.79 0.79
CA ARG A 119 2.56 10.57 1.11
C ARG A 119 1.74 9.30 0.89
N PHE A 120 0.44 9.34 1.18
CA PHE A 120 -0.45 8.22 0.86
C PHE A 120 -0.57 8.03 -0.66
N ALA A 121 -0.73 9.10 -1.44
CA ALA A 121 -0.74 9.01 -2.90
C ALA A 121 0.57 8.42 -3.46
N GLN A 122 1.73 8.79 -2.90
CA GLN A 122 3.01 8.18 -3.27
C GLN A 122 3.07 6.68 -2.97
N MET A 123 2.49 6.22 -1.86
CA MET A 123 2.39 4.78 -1.57
C MET A 123 1.52 4.07 -2.60
N LEU A 124 0.41 4.69 -3.04
CA LEU A 124 -0.44 4.12 -4.09
C LEU A 124 0.31 4.00 -5.42
N LEU A 125 1.19 4.95 -5.77
CA LEU A 125 2.06 4.83 -6.94
C LEU A 125 3.04 3.66 -6.79
N ALA A 126 3.62 3.43 -5.61
CA ALA A 126 4.48 2.29 -5.36
C ALA A 126 3.71 0.95 -5.46
N CYS A 127 2.47 0.89 -4.97
CA CYS A 127 1.60 -0.27 -5.11
C CYS A 127 1.14 -0.50 -6.56
N GLU A 128 0.97 0.58 -7.34
CA GLU A 128 0.74 0.46 -8.78
C GLU A 128 1.97 -0.16 -9.46
N CYS A 129 3.19 0.23 -9.07
CA CYS A 129 4.40 -0.40 -9.62
C CYS A 129 4.44 -1.92 -9.36
N ASP A 130 4.08 -2.38 -8.15
CA ASP A 130 3.94 -3.83 -7.84
C ASP A 130 2.91 -4.52 -8.75
N PHE A 131 1.76 -3.90 -8.99
CA PHE A 131 0.75 -4.48 -9.89
C PHE A 131 1.21 -4.51 -11.35
N ARG A 132 1.83 -3.42 -11.82
CA ARG A 132 2.24 -3.21 -13.21
C ARG A 132 3.51 -3.98 -13.58
N GLY A 133 4.38 -4.21 -12.61
CA GLY A 133 5.66 -4.89 -12.77
C GLY A 133 5.54 -6.42 -12.77
N ARG A 134 4.52 -6.97 -13.43
CA ARG A 134 4.27 -8.42 -13.53
C ARG A 134 4.25 -8.84 -15.00
N GLY A 135 4.64 -10.08 -15.27
CA GLY A 135 4.62 -10.65 -16.62
C GLY A 135 5.92 -11.34 -17.01
N GLY A 136 5.96 -11.84 -18.24
CA GLY A 136 7.08 -12.61 -18.79
C GLY A 136 6.59 -13.63 -19.82
N ASP A 137 7.52 -14.31 -20.49
CA ASP A 137 7.26 -15.23 -21.60
C ASP A 137 6.53 -16.55 -21.20
N GLY A 138 6.02 -16.63 -19.97
CA GLY A 138 5.71 -17.89 -19.28
C GLY A 138 4.40 -18.59 -19.65
N ASP A 139 3.41 -17.94 -20.25
CA ASP A 139 2.19 -18.64 -20.69
C ASP A 139 1.33 -17.97 -21.77
N GLY A 140 1.66 -16.78 -22.27
CA GLY A 140 0.87 -16.10 -23.30
C GLY A 140 -0.60 -15.84 -22.92
N ASN A 141 -0.99 -16.11 -21.67
CA ASN A 141 -2.37 -16.10 -21.18
C ASN A 141 -2.59 -15.06 -20.07
N CYS A 142 -1.49 -14.52 -19.53
CA CYS A 142 -1.50 -13.39 -18.63
C CYS A 142 -1.43 -12.07 -19.44
N GLY A 143 -2.59 -11.46 -19.70
CA GLY A 143 -2.67 -10.17 -20.40
C GLY A 143 -1.79 -9.08 -19.79
N ASP A 144 -1.42 -8.09 -20.60
CA ASP A 144 -0.43 -7.07 -20.25
C ASP A 144 -0.78 -6.29 -18.95
N PHE A 145 -0.06 -6.60 -17.87
CA PHE A 145 -0.20 -5.91 -16.59
C PHE A 145 0.14 -4.43 -16.70
N ARG A 146 1.02 -4.02 -17.62
CA ARG A 146 1.41 -2.61 -17.80
C ARG A 146 0.25 -1.73 -18.25
N THR A 147 -0.77 -2.31 -18.89
CA THR A 147 -1.94 -1.57 -19.41
C THR A 147 -3.27 -1.95 -18.74
N ARG A 148 -3.34 -3.04 -17.96
CA ARG A 148 -4.54 -3.45 -17.21
C ARG A 148 -5.16 -2.34 -16.33
N PRO A 149 -6.48 -2.28 -16.12
CA PRO A 149 -7.05 -1.34 -15.16
C PRO A 149 -6.48 -1.54 -13.74
N TYR A 150 -6.15 -0.43 -13.07
CA TYR A 150 -5.74 -0.39 -11.66
C TYR A 150 -6.68 0.51 -10.85
N PRO A 151 -7.93 0.07 -10.57
CA PRO A 151 -8.95 0.87 -9.90
C PRO A 151 -8.61 1.19 -8.43
N GLN A 152 -7.71 0.44 -7.79
CA GLN A 152 -7.39 0.53 -6.36
C GLN A 152 -6.92 1.93 -5.96
N GLY A 153 -6.05 2.55 -6.78
CA GLY A 153 -5.52 3.89 -6.54
C GLY A 153 -6.63 4.95 -6.51
N PRO A 154 -7.35 5.18 -7.62
CA PRO A 154 -8.48 6.11 -7.68
C PRO A 154 -9.55 5.83 -6.61
N HIS A 155 -9.86 4.55 -6.36
CA HIS A 155 -10.83 4.14 -5.34
C HIS A 155 -10.43 4.64 -3.93
N LEU A 156 -9.18 4.41 -3.52
CA LEU A 156 -8.68 4.83 -2.22
C LEU A 156 -8.53 6.35 -2.10
N LEU A 157 -8.17 7.05 -3.20
CA LEU A 157 -8.09 8.51 -3.19
C LEU A 157 -9.47 9.16 -3.05
N ALA A 158 -10.50 8.65 -3.73
CA ALA A 158 -11.87 9.12 -3.59
C ALA A 158 -12.39 8.90 -2.16
N ALA A 159 -12.17 7.70 -1.60
CA ALA A 159 -12.51 7.40 -0.21
C ALA A 159 -11.75 8.30 0.79
N LEU A 160 -10.47 8.60 0.54
CA LEU A 160 -9.70 9.52 1.37
C LEU A 160 -10.28 10.94 1.31
N GLY A 161 -10.68 11.41 0.13
CA GLY A 161 -11.39 12.68 -0.03
C GLY A 161 -12.65 12.76 0.83
N ALA A 162 -13.50 11.73 0.78
CA ALA A 162 -14.70 11.64 1.61
C ALA A 162 -14.40 11.64 3.12
N ALA A 163 -13.38 10.89 3.55
CA ALA A 163 -12.97 10.87 4.96
C ALA A 163 -12.40 12.23 5.44
N ARG A 164 -11.67 12.94 4.58
CA ARG A 164 -11.08 14.25 4.90
C ARG A 164 -12.10 15.38 4.90
N ALA A 165 -13.21 15.24 4.18
CA ALA A 165 -14.31 16.21 4.21
C ALA A 165 -15.02 16.29 5.57
N ILE A 166 -14.81 15.31 6.47
CA ILE A 166 -15.38 15.34 7.81
C ILE A 166 -14.67 16.38 8.68
N ASN A 167 -15.43 17.40 9.08
CA ASN A 167 -15.00 18.38 10.07
C ASN A 167 -14.92 17.73 11.46
N ALA A 168 -13.74 17.25 11.82
CA ALA A 168 -13.49 16.62 13.11
C ALA A 168 -13.74 17.56 14.30
N GLY A 169 -13.53 18.87 14.13
CA GLY A 169 -13.80 19.86 15.17
C GLY A 169 -15.31 19.99 15.47
N ALA A 170 -16.14 20.05 14.42
CA ALA A 170 -17.60 20.07 14.58
C ALA A 170 -18.13 18.77 15.21
N VAL A 171 -17.51 17.62 14.90
CA VAL A 171 -17.86 16.36 15.58
C VAL A 171 -17.43 16.41 17.05
N ALA A 172 -16.21 16.88 17.34
CA ALA A 172 -15.69 16.99 18.71
C ALA A 172 -16.55 17.88 19.61
N GLN A 173 -17.05 19.01 19.09
CA GLN A 173 -17.91 19.94 19.83
C GLN A 173 -19.21 19.29 20.32
N ARG A 174 -19.76 18.31 19.58
CA ARG A 174 -20.96 17.56 20.01
C ARG A 174 -20.73 16.64 21.21
N TYR A 175 -19.46 16.37 21.53
CA TYR A 175 -19.04 15.54 22.65
C TYR A 175 -18.22 16.37 23.66
N ALA A 176 -18.49 17.67 23.78
CA ALA A 176 -17.88 18.51 24.80
C ALA A 176 -18.10 17.92 26.20
N GLY A 177 -17.03 17.81 26.98
CA GLY A 177 -17.04 17.15 28.31
C GLY A 177 -16.89 15.62 28.28
N GLN A 178 -16.79 14.99 27.11
CA GLN A 178 -16.55 13.54 26.93
C GLN A 178 -15.38 13.28 25.95
N PRO A 179 -14.16 13.74 26.25
CA PRO A 179 -13.02 13.68 25.34
C PRO A 179 -12.66 12.26 24.87
N GLU A 180 -12.91 11.25 25.70
CA GLU A 180 -12.71 9.84 25.40
C GLU A 180 -13.60 9.33 24.25
N ARG A 181 -14.75 9.97 24.01
CA ARG A 181 -15.69 9.59 22.93
C ARG A 181 -15.37 10.28 21.60
N ILE A 182 -14.61 11.37 21.61
CA ILE A 182 -14.34 12.19 20.42
C ILE A 182 -13.66 11.37 19.33
N ARG A 183 -12.63 10.60 19.68
CA ARG A 183 -11.89 9.78 18.70
C ARG A 183 -12.80 8.77 18.01
N ALA A 184 -13.60 8.05 18.77
CA ALA A 184 -14.54 7.06 18.25
C ALA A 184 -15.62 7.71 17.36
N ALA A 185 -16.15 8.87 17.79
CA ALA A 185 -17.14 9.62 17.02
C ALA A 185 -16.60 10.14 15.68
N VAL A 186 -15.39 10.72 15.67
CA VAL A 186 -14.74 11.19 14.45
C VAL A 186 -14.45 10.01 13.51
N HIS A 187 -13.97 8.89 14.04
CA HIS A 187 -13.76 7.67 13.27
C HIS A 187 -15.08 7.20 12.63
N ALA A 188 -16.14 7.04 13.41
CA ALA A 188 -17.44 6.61 12.92
C ALA A 188 -18.02 7.55 11.85
N ALA A 189 -17.87 8.87 12.02
CA ALA A 189 -18.29 9.86 11.03
C ALA A 189 -17.54 9.69 9.69
N ARG A 190 -16.22 9.46 9.73
CA ARG A 190 -15.41 9.16 8.54
C ARG A 190 -15.82 7.85 7.88
N VAL A 191 -16.07 6.80 8.66
CA VAL A 191 -16.55 5.52 8.14
C VAL A 191 -17.89 5.69 7.42
N GLY A 192 -18.81 6.46 8.00
CA GLY A 192 -20.08 6.82 7.36
C GLY A 192 -19.90 7.55 6.04
N ALA A 193 -18.96 8.50 5.97
CA ALA A 193 -18.66 9.25 4.75
C ALA A 193 -18.08 8.35 3.65
N VAL A 194 -17.10 7.51 3.99
CA VAL A 194 -16.51 6.54 3.05
C VAL A 194 -17.54 5.54 2.56
N LYS A 195 -18.46 5.09 3.43
CA LYS A 195 -19.54 4.18 3.03
C LYS A 195 -20.47 4.83 2.00
N LYS A 196 -20.86 6.09 2.19
CA LYS A 196 -21.72 6.84 1.27
C LYS A 196 -21.06 7.11 -0.08
N ALA A 197 -19.76 7.46 -0.08
CA ALA A 197 -19.03 7.77 -1.31
C ALA A 197 -18.78 6.55 -2.22
N ARG A 198 -19.13 5.35 -1.76
CA ARG A 198 -18.95 4.08 -2.47
C ARG A 198 -20.26 3.45 -2.95
N GLN A 199 -21.40 4.09 -2.65
CA GLN A 199 -22.73 3.72 -3.15
C GLN A 199 -23.03 4.53 -4.41
#